data_AF-A0A941W4Q7-F1
#
_entry.id   AF-A0A941W4Q7-F1
#
_cell.length_a   1.000
_cell.length_b   1.000
_cell.length_c   1.000
_cell.angle_alpha   90.00
_cell.angle_beta   90.00
_cell.angle_gamma   90.00
#
_symmetry.space_group_name_H-M   'P 1'
#
loop_
_entity.id
_entity.type
_entity.pdbx_description
1 polymer ?
#
loop_
_entity_poly.entity_id
_entity_poly.type
_entity_poly.pdbx_seq_one_letter_code
_entity_poly.pdbx_strand_id
1 'polypeptide(L)' 'MYEFRVRVELGIGEKGEDIERGEQIFIISAESENELDAEDQIRYLVENEMELLNISQIKIGG' A
#
# COMPACT_ATOMS: atom_id res chain seq x y z
N MET A 1 -8.71 13.07 7.51
CA MET A 1 -7.93 11.80 7.63
C MET A 1 -8.51 10.82 6.63
N TYR A 2 -7.67 10.20 5.81
CA TYR A 2 -8.09 9.24 4.79
C TYR A 2 -7.61 7.84 5.16
N GLU A 3 -8.42 6.82 4.92
CA GLU A 3 -8.02 5.42 5.09
C GLU A 3 -8.11 4.68 3.77
N PHE A 4 -7.06 3.93 3.45
CA PHE A 4 -6.95 3.15 2.23
C PHE A 4 -6.69 1.68 2.54
N ARG A 5 -7.35 0.81 1.79
CA ARG A 5 -6.96 -0.58 1.65
C ARG A 5 -5.94 -0.67 0.52
N VAL A 6 -4.77 -1.18 0.84
CA VAL A 6 -3.66 -1.36 -0.10
C VAL A 6 -3.37 -2.84 -0.22
N ARG A 7 -3.43 -3.37 -1.43
CA ARG A 7 -3.02 -4.74 -1.76
C ARG A 7 -1.68 -4.70 -2.47
N VAL A 8 -0.75 -5.53 -2.02
CA VAL A 8 0.60 -5.63 -2.58
C VAL A 8 0.99 -7.08 -2.80
N GLU A 9 1.93 -7.32 -3.70
CA GLU A 9 2.67 -8.57 -3.80
C GLU A 9 3.97 -8.43 -3.01
N LEU A 10 4.20 -9.33 -2.06
CA LEU A 10 5.43 -9.42 -1.29
C LEU A 10 6.15 -10.71 -1.65
N GLY A 11 7.41 -10.59 -2.05
CA GLY A 11 8.31 -11.73 -2.09
C GLY A 11 8.76 -12.07 -0.68
N ILE A 12 8.35 -13.22 -0.15
CA ILE A 12 8.80 -13.74 1.15
C ILE A 12 9.89 -14.76 0.86
N GLY A 13 11.15 -14.37 1.06
CA GLY A 13 12.31 -15.24 0.87
C GLY A 13 13.63 -14.49 1.02
N GLU A 14 14.71 -15.22 1.27
CA GLU A 14 16.05 -14.63 1.27
C GLU A 14 16.53 -14.36 -0.16
N LYS A 15 17.30 -13.27 -0.31
CA LYS A 15 17.80 -12.81 -1.61
C LYS A 15 18.76 -13.86 -2.19
N GLY A 16 18.27 -14.70 -3.10
CA GLY A 16 19.05 -15.77 -3.74
C GLY A 16 18.41 -17.16 -3.70
N GLU A 17 17.30 -17.34 -3.00
CA GLU A 17 16.48 -18.56 -3.01
C GLU A 17 15.16 -18.36 -3.80
N ASP A 18 14.40 -19.44 -3.99
CA ASP A 18 13.07 -19.38 -4.58
C ASP A 18 12.15 -18.50 -3.71
N ILE A 19 11.87 -17.29 -4.19
CA ILE A 19 11.03 -16.32 -3.51
C ILE A 19 9.58 -16.76 -3.66
N GLU A 20 8.94 -17.20 -2.56
CA GLU A 20 7.50 -17.38 -2.53
C GLU A 20 6.83 -16.01 -2.63
N ARG A 21 6.00 -15.82 -3.65
CA ARG A 21 5.25 -14.57 -3.82
C ARG A 21 3.89 -14.71 -3.17
N GLY A 22 3.59 -13.83 -2.23
CA GLY A 22 2.32 -13.78 -1.51
C GLY A 22 1.63 -12.44 -1.66
N GLU A 23 0.30 -12.44 -1.76
CA GLU A 23 -0.50 -11.22 -1.67
C GLU A 23 -0.69 -10.82 -0.19
N GLN A 24 -0.46 -9.54 0.13
CA GLN A 24 -0.74 -8.98 1.45
C GLN A 24 -1.65 -7.75 1.34
N ILE A 25 -2.51 -7.57 2.35
CA ILE A 25 -3.45 -6.45 2.42
C ILE A 25 -3.11 -5.61 3.66
N PHE A 26 -2.89 -4.32 3.44
CA PHE A 26 -2.66 -3.31 4.47
C PHE A 26 -3.83 -2.33 4.55
N ILE A 27 -4.06 -1.79 5.75
CA ILE A 27 -4.94 -0.65 5.97
C ILE A 27 -4.05 0.50 6.40
N ILE A 28 -3.98 1.54 5.57
CA ILE A 28 -3.09 2.69 5.79
C ILE A 28 -3.95 3.94 5.98
N SER A 29 -3.72 4.64 7.08
CA SER A 29 -4.35 5.93 7.37
C SER A 29 -3.35 7.05 7.05
N ALA A 30 -3.78 8.05 6.29
CA ALA A 30 -2.99 9.20 5.90
C ALA A 30 -3.68 10.51 6.33
N GLU A 31 -2.91 11.40 6.95
CA GLU A 31 -3.33 12.77 7.22
C GLU A 31 -2.89 13.66 6.06
N SER A 32 -3.85 14.15 5.30
CA SER A 32 -3.61 15.03 4.15
C SER A 32 -4.78 15.99 3.98
N GLU A 33 -4.53 17.10 3.28
CA GLU A 33 -5.52 18.11 2.96
C GLU A 33 -6.55 17.61 1.94
N ASN A 34 -6.15 16.70 1.05
CA ASN A 34 -7.02 16.11 0.04
C ASN A 34 -6.69 14.62 -0.21
N GLU A 35 -7.61 13.94 -0.88
CA GLU A 35 -7.53 12.50 -1.20
C GLU A 35 -6.37 12.17 -2.15
N LEU A 36 -6.16 13.00 -3.19
CA LEU A 36 -5.13 12.78 -4.19
C LEU A 36 -3.74 12.76 -3.55
N ASP A 37 -3.47 13.73 -2.69
CA ASP A 37 -2.20 13.83 -1.96
C ASP A 37 -2.02 12.67 -0.97
N ALA A 38 -3.10 12.18 -0.36
CA ALA A 38 -3.03 11.01 0.51
C ALA A 38 -2.72 9.73 -0.28
N GLU A 39 -3.34 9.56 -1.45
CA GLU A 39 -3.09 8.43 -2.34
C GLU A 39 -1.65 8.44 -2.87
N ASP A 40 -1.15 9.59 -3.33
CA ASP A 40 0.21 9.75 -3.85
C ASP A 40 1.26 9.44 -2.78
N GLN A 41 1.06 9.89 -1.53
CA GLN A 41 1.95 9.54 -0.41
C GLN A 41 1.98 8.02 -0.16
N ILE A 42 0.82 7.37 -0.18
CA ILE A 42 0.72 5.93 0.05
C ILE A 42 1.36 5.16 -1.10
N ARG A 43 1.10 5.58 -2.34
CA ARG A 43 1.69 4.96 -3.53
C ARG A 43 3.22 5.05 -3.49
N TYR A 44 3.75 6.24 -3.19
CA TYR A 44 5.19 6.42 -3.01
C TYR A 44 5.76 5.51 -1.91
N LEU A 45 5.10 5.39 -0.76
CA LEU A 45 5.57 4.53 0.32
C LEU A 45 5.62 3.05 -0.10
N VAL A 46 4.60 2.59 -0.81
CA VAL A 46 4.41 1.17 -1.14
C VAL A 46 5.29 0.74 -2.30
N GLU A 47 5.33 1.51 -3.39
CA GLU A 47 6.08 1.17 -4.61
C GLU A 47 7.60 1.16 -4.40
N ASN A 48 8.11 1.80 -3.36
CA ASN A 48 9.55 1.78 -3.05
C ASN A 48 10.06 0.40 -2.59
N GLU A 49 9.22 -0.38 -1.90
CA GLU A 49 9.66 -1.63 -1.26
C GLU A 49 8.85 -2.85 -1.75
N MET A 50 7.68 -2.64 -2.36
CA MET A 50 6.70 -3.68 -2.68
C MET A 50 6.01 -3.41 -4.02
N GLU A 51 5.52 -4.47 -4.67
CA GLU A 51 4.73 -4.32 -5.89
C GLU A 51 3.27 -4.02 -5.54
N LEU A 52 2.80 -2.82 -5.86
CA LEU A 52 1.42 -2.38 -5.60
C LEU A 52 0.46 -3.05 -6.60
N LEU A 53 -0.50 -3.83 -6.08
CA LEU A 53 -1.55 -4.47 -6.89
C LEU A 53 -2.83 -3.63 -6.96
N ASN A 54 -3.22 -3.01 -5.85
CA ASN A 54 -4.42 -2.17 -5.79
C ASN A 54 -4.39 -1.21 -4.60
N ILE A 55 -4.93 0.00 -4.81
CA ILE A 55 -5.28 0.93 -3.75
C ILE A 55 -6.76 1.29 -3.87
N SER A 56 -7.46 1.28 -2.74
CA SER A 56 -8.87 1.65 -2.66
C SER A 56 -9.12 2.44 -1.39
N GLN A 57 -9.67 3.65 -1.51
CA GLN A 57 -10.11 4.43 -0.35
C GLN A 57 -11.30 3.71 0.32
N ILE A 58 -11.24 3.56 1.65
CA ILE A 58 -12.28 2.86 2.43
C ILE A 58 -12.97 3.75 3.46
N LYS A 59 -12.40 4.92 3.79
CA LYS A 59 -13.05 5.90 4.66
C LYS A 59 -12.53 7.32 4.43
N ILE A 60 -13.47 8.28 4.46
CA ILE A 60 -13.21 9.72 4.62
C ILE A 60 -13.50 10.04 6.09
N GLY A 61 -12.48 10.42 6.85
CA GLY A 61 -12.66 11.00 8.18
C GLY A 61 -13.30 12.38 8.05
N GLY A 62 -14.56 12.48 8.48
CA GLY A 62 -15.30 13.74 8.58
C GLY A 62 -14.88 14.58 9.78
#